data_AF-A0A1I2DBH1-F1
#
_entry.id   AF-A0A1I2DBH1-F1
#
_cell.length_a   1.000
_cell.length_b   1.000
_cell.length_c   1.000
_cell.angle_alpha   90.00
_cell.angle_beta   90.00
_cell.angle_gamma   90.00
#
_symmetry.space_group_name_H-M   'P 1'
#
loop_
_entity.id
_entity.type
_entity.pdbx_description
1 polymer ?
#
loop_
_entity_poly.entity_id
_entity_poly.type
_entity_poly.pdbx_seq_one_letter_code
_entity_poly.pdbx_strand_id
1 'polypeptide(L)' 'QPMIDLAKSIKQHEEGILRWFHSKMTNGLLEGINGLVQAAKRRARGYRNVENLIAMVYMTANKLRMPSLAARRT' A
#
# COMPACT_ATOMS: atom_id res chain seq x y z
N GLN A 1 30.15 -8.75 6.84
CA GLN A 1 30.54 -7.98 8.05
C GLN A 1 29.43 -6.98 8.29
N PRO A 2 28.66 -7.08 9.38
CA PRO A 2 27.38 -6.38 9.53
C PRO A 2 27.48 -4.85 9.35
N MET A 3 28.58 -4.23 9.79
CA MET A 3 28.82 -2.79 9.64
C MET A 3 29.04 -2.34 8.19
N ILE A 4 29.65 -3.17 7.35
CA ILE A 4 29.89 -2.84 5.94
C ILE A 4 28.59 -2.92 5.14
N ASP A 5 27.77 -3.93 5.43
CA ASP A 5 26.50 -4.14 4.75
C ASP A 5 25.49 -3.03 5.11
N LEU A 6 25.51 -2.57 6.38
CA LEU A 6 24.78 -1.40 6.82
C LEU A 6 25.22 -0.12 6.07
N ALA A 7 26.53 0.13 5.99
CA ALA A 7 27.05 1.32 5.30
C ALA A 7 26.66 1.36 3.82
N LYS A 8 26.68 0.20 3.14
CA LYS A 8 26.21 0.07 1.76
C LYS A 8 24.71 0.36 1.63
N SER A 9 23.89 -0.15 2.57
CA SER A 9 22.44 0.08 2.58
C SER A 9 22.10 1.56 2.77
N ILE A 10 22.78 2.24 3.70
CA ILE A 10 22.62 3.69 3.94
C ILE A 10 22.98 4.48 2.68
N LYS A 11 24.11 4.17 2.04
CA LYS A 11 24.54 4.85 0.82
C LYS A 11 23.55 4.65 -0.34
N GLN A 12 22.98 3.45 -0.47
CA GLN A 12 21.97 3.17 -1.51
C GLN A 12 20.65 3.93 -1.32
N HIS A 13 20.32 4.33 -0.08
CA HIS A 13 19.05 4.98 0.26
C HIS A 13 19.23 6.43 0.74
N GLU A 14 20.41 7.03 0.51
CA GLU A 14 20.76 8.36 1.02
C GLU A 14 19.77 9.44 0.58
N GLU A 15 19.29 9.39 -0.67
CA GLU A 15 18.29 10.33 -1.18
C GLU A 15 16.97 10.25 -0.41
N GLY A 16 16.53 9.04 -0.03
CA GLY A 16 15.31 8.84 0.76
C GLY A 16 15.47 9.38 2.18
N ILE A 17 16.64 9.17 2.78
CA ILE A 17 16.99 9.69 4.11
C ILE A 17 17.00 11.22 4.10
N LEU A 18 17.60 11.85 3.09
CA LEU A 18 17.63 13.30 2.95
C LEU A 18 16.23 13.89 2.67
N ARG A 19 15.43 13.22 1.83
CA ARG A 19 14.06 13.65 1.51
C ARG A 19 13.13 13.66 2.73
N TRP A 20 13.38 12.80 3.72
CA TRP A 20 12.61 12.78 4.97
C TRP A 20 12.69 14.11 5.73
N PHE A 21 13.82 14.84 5.68
CA PHE A 21 13.95 16.12 6.38
C PHE A 21 12.96 17.18 5.85
N HIS A 22 12.61 17.08 4.57
CA HIS A 22 11.64 17.97 3.92
C HIS A 22 10.20 17.43 4.02
N SER A 23 9.99 16.12 3.78
CA SER A 23 8.65 15.55 3.73
C SER A 23 8.06 15.23 5.10
N LYS A 24 8.92 14.99 6.12
CA LYS A 24 8.58 14.44 7.44
C LYS A 24 7.72 13.17 7.36
N MET A 25 7.77 12.48 6.22
CA MET A 25 6.91 11.34 5.96
C MET A 25 7.44 10.13 6.72
N THR A 26 6.69 9.71 7.75
CA THR A 26 7.06 8.55 8.55
C THR A 26 6.68 7.26 7.83
N ASN A 27 7.40 6.17 8.12
CA ASN A 27 7.02 4.84 7.67
C ASN A 27 5.59 4.45 8.11
N GLY A 28 5.05 5.10 9.15
CA GLY A 28 3.67 4.89 9.61
C GLY A 28 2.61 5.14 8.54
N LEU A 29 2.82 6.09 7.61
CA LEU A 29 1.90 6.27 6.48
C LEU A 29 1.94 5.08 5.52
N LEU A 30 3.15 4.60 5.20
CA LEU A 30 3.35 3.44 4.34
C LEU A 30 2.78 2.16 5.00
N GLU A 31 2.98 1.98 6.31
CA GLU A 31 2.41 0.89 7.09
C GLU A 31 0.88 0.95 7.13
N GLY A 32 0.30 2.15 7.27
CA GLY A 32 -1.15 2.35 7.20
C GLY A 32 -1.73 1.92 5.86
N ILE A 33 -1.10 2.32 4.75
CA ILE A 33 -1.48 1.89 3.40
C ILE A 33 -1.32 0.38 3.25
N ASN A 34 -0.22 -0.19 3.74
CA ASN A 34 0.04 -1.61 3.65
C ASN A 34 -1.01 -2.42 4.44
N GLY A 35 -1.44 -1.93 5.61
CA GLY A 35 -2.53 -2.49 6.38
C GLY A 35 -3.88 -2.47 5.63
N LEU A 36 -4.19 -1.37 4.94
CA LEU A 36 -5.40 -1.28 4.09
C LEU A 36 -5.36 -2.28 2.93
N VAL A 37 -4.22 -2.43 2.27
CA VAL A 37 -4.02 -3.41 1.19
C VAL A 37 -4.16 -4.84 1.72
N GLN A 38 -3.58 -5.13 2.90
CA GLN A 38 -3.72 -6.45 3.53
C GLN A 38 -5.17 -6.73 3.95
N ALA A 39 -5.89 -5.74 4.47
CA ALA A 39 -7.31 -5.86 4.78
C ALA A 39 -8.14 -6.13 3.51
N ALA A 40 -7.86 -5.40 2.42
CA ALA A 40 -8.49 -5.63 1.12
C ALA A 40 -8.20 -7.05 0.60
N LYS A 41 -6.95 -7.51 0.68
CA LYS A 41 -6.55 -8.89 0.31
C LYS A 41 -7.25 -9.95 1.16
N ARG A 42 -7.36 -9.73 2.48
CA ARG A 42 -8.07 -10.64 3.40
C ARG A 42 -9.56 -10.72 3.08
N ARG A 43 -10.17 -9.59 2.73
CA ARG A 43 -11.58 -9.48 2.32
C ARG A 43 -11.82 -10.04 0.91
N ALA A 44 -10.81 -10.02 0.06
CA ALA A 44 -10.85 -10.56 -1.29
C ALA A 44 -10.47 -12.05 -1.39
N ARG A 45 -10.08 -12.72 -0.28
CA ARG A 45 -9.84 -14.17 -0.26
C ARG A 45 -11.10 -14.91 -0.69
N GLY A 46 -11.13 -15.35 -1.96
CA GLY A 46 -12.27 -15.99 -2.60
C GLY A 46 -12.51 -15.53 -4.04
N TYR A 47 -11.99 -14.36 -4.44
CA TYR A 47 -12.04 -13.91 -5.83
C TYR A 47 -10.89 -14.52 -6.63
N ARG A 48 -11.23 -15.25 -7.70
CA ARG A 48 -10.27 -15.89 -8.62
C ARG A 48 -9.53 -14.90 -9.53
N ASN A 49 -9.97 -13.64 -9.62
CA ASN A 49 -9.47 -12.65 -10.57
C ASN A 49 -8.73 -11.49 -9.85
N VAL A 50 -7.55 -11.12 -10.38
CA VAL A 50 -6.68 -10.02 -9.91
C VAL A 50 -7.36 -8.66 -10.08
N GLU A 51 -8.19 -8.48 -11.11
CA GLU A 51 -8.95 -7.24 -11.33
C GLU A 51 -9.85 -6.91 -10.14
N ASN A 52 -10.46 -7.93 -9.52
CA ASN A 52 -11.28 -7.76 -8.33
C ASN A 52 -10.46 -7.38 -7.09
N LEU A 53 -9.21 -7.85 -6.99
CA LEU A 53 -8.30 -7.44 -5.93
C LEU A 53 -7.94 -5.95 -6.06
N ILE A 54 -7.61 -5.51 -7.28
CA ILE A 54 -7.31 -4.10 -7.58
C ILE A 54 -8.51 -3.21 -7.23
N ALA A 55 -9.72 -3.60 -7.67
CA ALA A 55 -10.96 -2.89 -7.33
C ALA A 55 -11.17 -2.80 -5.81
N MET A 56 -10.96 -3.89 -5.06
CA MET A 56 -11.09 -3.89 -3.60
C MET A 56 -10.06 -3.00 -2.89
N VAL A 57 -8.83 -2.94 -3.39
CA VAL A 57 -7.81 -2.02 -2.88
C VAL A 57 -8.24 -0.57 -3.11
N TYR A 58 -8.72 -0.24 -4.31
CA TYR A 58 -9.26 1.10 -4.60
C TYR A 58 -10.46 1.45 -3.71
N MET A 59 -11.39 0.52 -3.48
CA MET A 59 -12.54 0.71 -2.58
C MET A 59 -12.14 0.89 -1.10
N THR A 60 -11.01 0.31 -0.68
CA THR A 60 -10.55 0.35 0.72
C THR A 60 -9.67 1.56 0.99
N ALA A 61 -8.80 1.91 0.04
CA ALA A 61 -7.93 3.08 0.11
C ALA A 61 -8.68 4.39 -0.15
N ASN A 62 -9.68 4.35 -1.03
CA ASN A 62 -10.51 5.49 -1.37
C ASN A 62 -11.89 5.28 -0.73
N LYS A 63 -12.23 6.03 0.33
CA LYS A 63 -13.58 6.04 0.94
C LYS A 63 -14.67 6.58 -0.01
N LEU A 64 -14.41 6.67 -1.31
CA LEU A 64 -15.36 7.13 -2.31
C LEU A 64 -16.36 6.02 -2.62
N ARG A 65 -17.57 6.18 -2.07
CA ARG A 65 -18.79 5.50 -2.54
C ARG A 65 -18.88 5.65 -4.05
N MET A 66 -18.74 4.55 -4.80
CA MET A 66 -19.23 4.50 -6.17
C MET A 66 -20.71 4.12 -6.15
N PRO A 67 -21.62 4.94 -6.72
CA PRO A 67 -23.03 4.60 -6.84
C PRO A 67 -23.24 3.69 -8.06
N SER A 68 -22.70 2.46 -8.07
CA SER A 68 -23.05 1.49 -9.12
C SER A 68 -22.51 0.08 -8.85
N LEU A 69 -23.00 -0.56 -7.79
CA LEU A 69 -23.17 -2.04 -7.80
C LEU A 69 -24.66 -2.42 -7.88
N ALA A 70 -25.52 -1.45 -8.23
CA ALA A 70 -26.94 -1.68 -8.50
C ALA A 70 -27.22 -2.29 -9.89
N ALA A 71 -26.21 -2.56 -10.70
CA ALA A 71 -26.41 -3.14 -12.03
C ALA A 71 -25.80 -4.54 -12.09
N ARG A 72 -26.68 -5.52 -12.33
CA ARG A 72 -26.44 -6.97 -12.55
C ARG A 72 -26.47 -7.85 -11.31
N ARG A 73 -27.66 -7.92 -10.71
CA ARG A 73 -28.31 -9.22 -10.48
C ARG A 73 -29.42 -9.37 -11.51
N THR A 74 -29.13 -10.08 -12.59
CA THR A 74 -30.09 -10.80 -13.43
C THR A 74 -29.57 -12.21 -13.53
#